data_AF-A0A7X4AMU0-F1
#
_entry.id   AF-A0A7X4AMU0-F1
#
_cell.length_a   1.000
_cell.length_b   1.000
_cell.length_c   1.000
_cell.angle_alpha   90.00
_cell.angle_beta   90.00
_cell.angle_gamma   90.00
#
_symmetry.space_group_name_H-M   'P 1'
#
loop_
_entity.id
_entity.type
_entity.pdbx_description
1 polymer ?
#
loop_
_entity_poly.entity_id
_entity_poly.type
_entity_poly.pdbx_seq_one_letter_code
_entity_poly.pdbx_strand_id
1 'polypeptide(L)'
;MYDGRRQARLAASVLSGVCVLLCLLTPLRAQDAWQEAIDAGDRALATNQHQEALEQFAAARRVSTGFGAADPRRAVTLVRLARAYRSLGDLAKPEELYEAAVDIAEKAHDPSSLEFAEYLNEAGRYFHSRRKYRRAEELYRNAFANRVKHLGREHADVAESINNLAVLYENEVRYSKSEVYYQHALRIRETVLGPEHTDTVVTMEHYARLLVKMNHSDQAQPLLERAEAVRARHVAQATEAVSGEVFRLGPGVIPARLNEKTEPEYTEEARIARHEGIVVMQAVITPDGGVAGLRLVRSLGLGLDEKAVEAVRSWRFDPARKGNAPVAFRVSLEVSFRIL
;
A
#
# COMPACT_ATOMS: atom_id res chain seq x y z
N MET A 1 60.75 28.04 -27.89
CA MET A 1 60.35 27.62 -26.52
C MET A 1 58.92 28.03 -26.12
N TYR A 2 58.09 28.66 -26.98
CA TYR A 2 56.81 29.25 -26.55
C TYR A 2 55.55 28.38 -26.79
N ASP A 3 55.66 27.22 -27.43
CA ASP A 3 54.49 26.47 -27.92
C ASP A 3 54.02 25.34 -26.98
N GLY A 4 54.96 24.66 -26.30
CA GLY A 4 54.63 23.52 -25.43
C GLY A 4 53.78 23.86 -24.20
N ARG A 5 53.85 25.09 -23.68
CA ARG A 5 53.08 25.52 -22.49
C ARG A 5 51.61 25.84 -22.79
N ARG A 6 51.26 26.21 -24.03
CA ARG A 6 49.87 26.45 -24.43
C ARG A 6 49.12 25.15 -24.71
N GLN A 7 49.76 24.21 -25.40
CA GLN A 7 49.19 22.87 -25.65
C GLN A 7 48.99 22.08 -24.35
N ALA A 8 49.93 22.14 -23.40
CA ALA A 8 49.78 21.49 -22.10
C ALA A 8 48.63 22.09 -21.26
N ARG A 9 48.40 23.41 -21.32
CA ARG A 9 47.28 24.06 -20.60
C ARG A 9 45.92 23.74 -21.21
N LEU A 10 45.82 23.69 -22.54
CA LEU A 10 44.60 23.29 -23.25
C LEU A 10 44.26 21.82 -23.00
N ALA A 11 45.25 20.93 -23.06
CA ALA A 11 45.08 19.51 -22.75
C ALA A 11 44.65 19.31 -21.28
N ALA A 12 45.27 20.01 -20.33
CA ALA A 12 44.89 19.97 -18.91
C ALA A 12 43.47 20.51 -18.66
N SER A 13 43.05 21.58 -19.35
CA SER A 13 41.69 22.11 -19.23
C SER A 13 40.62 21.20 -19.85
N VAL A 14 40.94 20.50 -20.94
CA VAL A 14 40.02 19.54 -21.58
C VAL A 14 39.93 18.26 -20.76
N LEU A 15 41.04 17.75 -20.23
CA LEU A 15 41.05 16.61 -19.29
C LEU A 15 40.32 16.95 -17.99
N SER A 16 40.51 18.15 -17.45
CA SER A 16 39.75 18.64 -16.29
C SER A 16 38.26 18.77 -16.61
N GLY A 17 37.89 19.29 -17.79
CA GLY A 17 36.50 19.42 -18.22
C GLY A 17 35.81 18.08 -18.42
N VAL A 18 36.49 17.10 -19.04
CA VAL A 18 35.98 15.73 -19.25
C VAL A 18 35.90 14.97 -17.93
N CYS A 19 36.87 15.13 -17.01
CA CYS A 19 36.77 14.56 -15.65
C CYS A 19 35.63 15.18 -14.86
N VAL A 20 35.43 16.50 -14.90
CA VAL A 20 34.30 17.14 -14.21
C VAL A 20 32.96 16.70 -14.83
N LEU A 21 32.86 16.60 -16.15
CA LEU A 21 31.66 16.08 -16.83
C LEU A 21 31.39 14.61 -16.46
N LEU A 22 32.42 13.75 -16.45
CA LEU A 22 32.31 12.34 -16.05
C LEU A 22 31.95 12.21 -14.56
N CYS A 23 32.52 13.03 -13.68
CA CYS A 23 32.20 13.08 -12.26
C CYS A 23 30.77 13.57 -11.98
N LEU A 24 30.20 14.40 -12.85
CA LEU A 24 28.80 14.83 -12.76
C LEU A 24 27.84 13.80 -13.37
N LEU A 25 28.25 13.12 -14.45
CA LEU A 25 27.41 12.14 -15.16
C LEU A 25 27.26 10.80 -14.42
N THR A 26 28.24 10.38 -13.61
CA THR A 26 28.17 9.13 -12.85
C THR A 26 27.08 9.11 -11.77
N PRO A 27 26.92 10.11 -10.89
CA PRO A 27 25.83 10.13 -9.90
C PRO A 27 24.44 10.29 -10.55
N LEU A 28 24.34 11.04 -11.65
CA LEU A 28 23.11 11.17 -12.44
C LEU A 28 22.67 9.82 -13.05
N ARG A 29 23.61 9.09 -13.67
CA ARG A 29 23.32 7.74 -14.20
C ARG A 29 22.96 6.73 -13.11
N ALA A 30 23.57 6.84 -11.93
CA ALA A 30 23.24 5.98 -10.80
C ALA A 30 21.84 6.28 -10.25
N GLN A 31 21.44 7.56 -10.19
CA GLN A 31 20.06 7.95 -9.85
C GLN A 31 19.06 7.33 -10.82
N ASP A 32 19.27 7.50 -12.13
CA ASP A 32 18.34 7.03 -13.16
C ASP A 32 18.21 5.50 -13.13
N ALA A 33 19.33 4.78 -13.06
CA ALA A 33 19.33 3.32 -12.98
C ALA A 33 18.67 2.80 -11.69
N TRP A 34 18.85 3.50 -10.57
CA TRP A 34 18.17 3.17 -9.32
C TRP A 34 16.66 3.37 -9.44
N GLN A 35 16.22 4.52 -9.96
CA GLN A 35 14.81 4.84 -10.12
C GLN A 35 14.12 3.85 -11.08
N GLU A 36 14.77 3.53 -12.20
CA GLU A 36 14.24 2.58 -13.17
C GLU A 36 14.02 1.19 -12.53
N ALA A 37 14.97 0.72 -11.72
CA ALA A 37 14.86 -0.54 -11.01
C ALA A 37 13.77 -0.51 -9.92
N ILE A 38 13.62 0.60 -9.19
CA ILE A 38 12.51 0.77 -8.23
C ILE A 38 11.17 0.73 -8.97
N ASP A 39 11.01 1.50 -10.03
CA ASP A 39 9.76 1.57 -10.78
C ASP A 39 9.44 0.23 -11.46
N ALA A 40 10.45 -0.48 -11.98
CA ALA A 40 10.28 -1.81 -12.54
C ALA A 40 9.84 -2.81 -11.47
N GLY A 41 10.44 -2.78 -10.28
CA GLY A 41 10.03 -3.62 -9.16
C GLY A 41 8.62 -3.30 -8.66
N ASP A 42 8.25 -2.02 -8.56
CA ASP A 42 6.91 -1.60 -8.16
C ASP A 42 5.87 -1.98 -9.22
N ARG A 43 6.20 -1.88 -10.52
CA ARG A 43 5.37 -2.42 -11.61
C ARG A 43 5.23 -3.93 -11.50
N ALA A 44 6.32 -4.65 -11.26
CA ALA A 44 6.30 -6.11 -11.09
C ALA A 44 5.45 -6.54 -9.87
N LEU A 45 5.49 -5.80 -8.76
CA LEU A 45 4.57 -6.03 -7.63
C LEU A 45 3.12 -5.76 -8.04
N ALA A 46 2.87 -4.70 -8.82
CA ALA A 46 1.53 -4.37 -9.31
C ALA A 46 0.98 -5.41 -10.29
N THR A 47 1.84 -6.09 -11.06
CA THR A 47 1.51 -7.21 -11.95
C THR A 47 1.65 -8.58 -11.30
N ASN A 48 1.88 -8.64 -9.98
CA ASN A 48 1.99 -9.87 -9.19
C ASN A 48 3.16 -10.78 -9.57
N GLN A 49 4.21 -10.21 -10.17
CA GLN A 49 5.47 -10.86 -10.50
C GLN A 49 6.43 -10.69 -9.33
N HIS A 50 6.13 -11.32 -8.19
CA HIS A 50 6.84 -11.10 -6.91
C HIS A 50 8.33 -11.43 -6.97
N GLN A 51 8.70 -12.48 -7.72
CA GLN A 51 10.10 -12.87 -7.90
C GLN A 51 10.85 -11.85 -8.76
N GLU A 52 10.23 -11.37 -9.84
CA GLU A 52 10.79 -10.30 -10.67
C GLU A 52 10.93 -9.01 -9.87
N ALA A 53 9.93 -8.66 -9.06
CA ALA A 53 10.03 -7.51 -8.16
C ALA A 53 11.22 -7.63 -7.21
N LEU A 54 11.43 -8.81 -6.61
CA LEU A 54 12.58 -9.06 -5.76
C LEU A 54 13.91 -8.87 -6.51
N GLU A 55 14.00 -9.35 -7.75
CA GLU A 55 15.19 -9.19 -8.59
C GLU A 55 15.46 -7.72 -8.93
N GLN A 56 14.42 -6.96 -9.30
CA GLN A 56 14.51 -5.53 -9.59
C GLN A 56 14.94 -4.73 -8.35
N PHE A 57 14.33 -4.99 -7.18
CA PHE A 57 14.74 -4.33 -5.96
C PHE A 57 16.13 -4.75 -5.47
N ALA A 58 16.56 -5.99 -5.77
CA ALA A 58 17.94 -6.41 -5.52
C ALA A 58 18.92 -5.66 -6.45
N ALA A 59 18.55 -5.40 -7.70
CA ALA A 59 19.32 -4.53 -8.60
C ALA A 59 19.38 -3.09 -8.07
N ALA A 60 18.24 -2.52 -7.67
CA ALA A 60 18.19 -1.22 -7.00
C ALA A 60 19.09 -1.20 -5.76
N ARG A 61 19.15 -2.29 -4.98
CA ARG A 61 20.03 -2.37 -3.79
C ARG A 61 21.48 -2.25 -4.17
N ARG A 62 21.93 -2.96 -5.22
CA ARG A 62 23.31 -2.86 -5.71
C ARG A 62 23.66 -1.41 -6.06
N VAL A 63 22.81 -0.73 -6.82
CA VAL A 63 23.02 0.68 -7.18
C VAL A 63 23.02 1.57 -5.93
N SER A 64 22.04 1.40 -5.04
CA SER A 64 21.88 2.24 -3.86
C SER A 64 23.04 2.15 -2.86
N THR A 65 23.76 1.02 -2.82
CA THR A 65 24.96 0.90 -1.97
C THR A 65 26.10 1.83 -2.38
N GLY A 66 26.10 2.31 -3.62
CA GLY A 66 27.02 3.34 -4.12
C GLY A 66 26.67 4.76 -3.65
N PHE A 67 25.46 4.98 -3.12
CA PHE A 67 25.12 6.23 -2.45
C PHE A 67 25.65 6.26 -1.02
N GLY A 68 25.68 7.46 -0.43
CA GLY A 68 26.13 7.68 0.94
C GLY A 68 25.42 6.78 1.95
N ALA A 69 26.09 6.39 3.04
CA ALA A 69 25.55 5.40 3.98
C ALA A 69 24.21 5.81 4.60
N ALA A 70 23.97 7.11 4.75
CA ALA A 70 22.73 7.71 5.26
C ALA A 70 21.80 8.24 4.15
N ASP A 71 22.01 7.83 2.90
CA ASP A 71 21.19 8.28 1.78
C ASP A 71 19.77 7.64 1.83
N PRO A 72 18.69 8.44 1.77
CA PRO A 72 17.32 7.94 1.84
C PRO A 72 17.00 6.86 0.81
N ARG A 73 17.61 6.89 -0.39
CA ARG A 73 17.43 5.87 -1.45
C ARG A 73 17.78 4.46 -0.99
N ARG A 74 18.71 4.33 -0.05
CA ARG A 74 19.04 3.04 0.55
C ARG A 74 17.91 2.54 1.43
N ALA A 75 17.31 3.41 2.26
CA ALA A 75 16.16 3.06 3.09
C ALA A 75 14.94 2.66 2.24
N VAL A 76 14.64 3.45 1.20
CA VAL A 76 13.59 3.16 0.20
C VAL A 76 13.72 1.74 -0.34
N THR A 77 14.93 1.40 -0.78
CA THR A 77 15.20 0.11 -1.41
C THR A 77 14.99 -1.05 -0.44
N LEU A 78 15.37 -0.88 0.82
CA LEU A 78 15.18 -1.89 1.86
C LEU A 78 13.69 -2.09 2.18
N VAL A 79 12.89 -1.02 2.24
CA VAL A 79 11.44 -1.12 2.41
C VAL A 79 10.79 -1.88 1.24
N ARG A 80 11.18 -1.57 0.00
CA ARG A 80 10.67 -2.27 -1.19
C ARG A 80 11.08 -3.74 -1.22
N LEU A 81 12.32 -4.07 -0.85
CA LEU A 81 12.75 -5.45 -0.64
C LEU A 81 11.95 -6.16 0.46
N ALA A 82 11.70 -5.50 1.59
CA ALA A 82 10.91 -6.06 2.68
C ALA A 82 9.49 -6.39 2.22
N ARG A 83 8.89 -5.50 1.42
CA ARG A 83 7.58 -5.72 0.78
C ARG A 83 7.61 -6.91 -0.19
N ALA A 84 8.63 -7.02 -1.03
CA ALA A 84 8.76 -8.13 -1.97
C ALA A 84 8.96 -9.48 -1.25
N TYR A 85 9.83 -9.53 -0.24
CA TYR A 85 10.01 -10.73 0.58
C TYR A 85 8.74 -11.13 1.32
N ARG A 86 8.01 -10.17 1.88
CA ARG A 86 6.70 -10.43 2.49
C ARG A 86 5.73 -11.02 1.47
N SER A 87 5.69 -10.48 0.24
CA SER A 87 4.82 -11.02 -0.81
C SER A 87 5.20 -12.44 -1.29
N LEU A 88 6.39 -12.91 -0.94
CA LEU A 88 6.85 -14.29 -1.17
C LEU A 88 6.68 -15.18 0.07
N GLY A 89 6.08 -14.68 1.15
CA GLY A 89 5.86 -15.41 2.39
C GLY A 89 7.09 -15.52 3.31
N ASP A 90 8.18 -14.79 3.04
CA ASP A 90 9.35 -14.77 3.93
C ASP A 90 9.03 -13.90 5.16
N LEU A 91 9.02 -14.53 6.33
CA LEU A 91 8.64 -13.89 7.59
C LEU A 91 9.83 -13.28 8.36
N ALA A 92 11.07 -13.67 8.04
CA ALA A 92 12.25 -13.28 8.78
C ALA A 92 12.91 -12.05 8.17
N LYS A 93 13.10 -12.04 6.84
CA LYS A 93 13.79 -10.95 6.14
C LYS A 93 13.10 -9.58 6.24
N PRO A 94 11.76 -9.47 6.19
CA PRO A 94 11.13 -8.15 6.22
C PRO A 94 11.49 -7.37 7.49
N GLU A 95 11.56 -8.02 8.65
CA GLU A 95 11.89 -7.34 9.90
C GLU A 95 13.29 -6.73 9.87
N GLU A 96 14.30 -7.52 9.49
CA GLU A 96 15.67 -7.07 9.34
C GLU A 96 15.76 -5.86 8.39
N LEU A 97 15.05 -5.94 7.27
CA LEU A 97 15.06 -4.90 6.25
C LEU A 97 14.33 -3.63 6.70
N TYR A 98 13.19 -3.74 7.40
CA TYR A 98 12.48 -2.58 7.94
C TYR A 98 13.29 -1.89 9.03
N GLU A 99 13.89 -2.62 9.98
CA GLU A 99 14.77 -2.00 10.99
C GLU A 99 15.98 -1.31 10.35
N ALA A 100 16.66 -1.99 9.42
CA ALA A 100 17.78 -1.39 8.70
C ALA A 100 17.38 -0.14 7.89
N ALA A 101 16.17 -0.14 7.31
CA ALA A 101 15.66 1.03 6.61
C ALA A 101 15.44 2.22 7.56
N VAL A 102 14.82 1.96 8.71
CA VAL A 102 14.57 2.99 9.73
C VAL A 102 15.89 3.56 10.27
N ASP A 103 16.86 2.71 10.56
CA ASP A 103 18.19 3.11 11.03
C ASP A 103 18.93 4.05 10.05
N ILE A 104 18.85 3.76 8.74
CA ILE A 104 19.45 4.62 7.71
C ILE A 104 18.74 5.97 7.68
N ALA A 105 17.42 5.93 7.72
CA ALA A 105 16.56 7.10 7.68
C ALA A 105 16.76 8.04 8.87
N GLU A 106 16.89 7.52 10.09
CA GLU A 106 17.17 8.31 11.29
C GLU A 106 18.53 9.03 11.23
N LYS A 107 19.48 8.48 10.46
CA LYS A 107 20.82 9.05 10.26
C LYS A 107 20.90 9.98 9.05
N ALA A 108 19.85 10.11 8.26
CA ALA A 108 19.83 10.94 7.05
C ALA A 108 19.98 12.43 7.41
N HIS A 109 20.67 13.17 6.54
CA HIS A 109 20.93 14.61 6.75
C HIS A 109 19.64 15.46 6.71
N ASP A 110 18.66 15.01 5.92
CA ASP A 110 17.29 15.54 5.93
C ASP A 110 16.33 14.36 6.08
N PRO A 111 16.00 13.95 7.32
CA PRO A 111 15.05 12.88 7.59
C PRO A 111 13.61 13.38 7.40
N SER A 112 13.38 14.33 6.47
CA SER A 112 12.07 14.91 6.26
C SER A 112 11.72 15.09 4.79
N SER A 113 10.90 14.17 4.29
CA SER A 113 10.28 14.24 2.96
C SER A 113 8.95 13.49 2.97
N LEU A 114 8.12 13.69 1.95
CA LEU A 114 6.86 12.94 1.79
C LEU A 114 7.12 11.47 1.55
N GLU A 115 8.08 11.18 0.69
CA GLU A 115 8.55 9.83 0.38
C GLU A 115 9.02 9.12 1.67
N PHE A 116 9.75 9.84 2.53
CA PHE A 116 10.16 9.33 3.83
C PHE A 116 8.99 9.04 4.78
N ALA A 117 7.95 9.89 4.79
CA ALA A 117 6.76 9.64 5.58
C ALA A 117 6.02 8.36 5.13
N GLU A 118 5.97 8.08 3.82
CA GLU A 118 5.39 6.84 3.30
C GLU A 118 6.15 5.62 3.77
N TYR A 119 7.49 5.68 3.81
CA TYR A 119 8.31 4.58 4.34
C TYR A 119 8.09 4.30 5.81
N LEU A 120 8.05 5.36 6.62
CA LEU A 120 7.74 5.23 8.04
C LEU A 120 6.35 4.65 8.26
N ASN A 121 5.37 5.06 7.46
CA ASN A 121 4.02 4.51 7.50
C ASN A 121 3.98 3.03 7.09
N GLU A 122 4.72 2.63 6.06
CA GLU A 122 4.86 1.24 5.62
C GLU A 122 5.51 0.35 6.69
N ALA A 123 6.65 0.78 7.24
CA ALA A 123 7.31 0.09 8.33
C ALA A 123 6.40 0.01 9.58
N GLY A 124 5.72 1.11 9.90
CA GLY A 124 4.74 1.17 10.98
C GLY A 124 3.64 0.12 10.85
N ARG A 125 3.08 -0.07 9.63
CA ARG A 125 2.11 -1.13 9.35
C ARG A 125 2.68 -2.53 9.58
N TYR A 126 3.92 -2.76 9.19
CA TYR A 126 4.58 -4.04 9.43
C TYR A 126 4.74 -4.32 10.92
N PHE A 127 5.33 -3.40 11.68
CA PHE A 127 5.50 -3.60 13.13
C PHE A 127 4.16 -3.71 13.86
N HIS A 128 3.15 -2.99 13.38
CA HIS A 128 1.80 -3.07 13.92
C HIS A 128 1.19 -4.46 13.73
N SER A 129 1.29 -5.07 12.54
CA SER A 129 0.77 -6.43 12.29
C SER A 129 1.54 -7.50 13.08
N ARG A 130 2.79 -7.22 13.45
CA ARG A 130 3.59 -8.07 14.36
C ARG A 130 3.37 -7.77 15.85
N ARG A 131 2.35 -6.96 16.19
CA ARG A 131 2.00 -6.53 17.56
C ARG A 131 3.12 -5.78 18.30
N LYS A 132 4.09 -5.23 17.57
CA LYS A 132 5.13 -4.37 18.12
C LYS A 132 4.61 -2.94 18.21
N TYR A 133 3.57 -2.74 19.02
CA TYR A 133 2.78 -1.50 19.06
C TYR A 133 3.61 -0.26 19.39
N ARG A 134 4.58 -0.35 20.31
CA ARG A 134 5.45 0.79 20.64
C ARG A 134 6.27 1.27 19.44
N ARG A 135 6.88 0.34 18.70
CA ARG A 135 7.66 0.65 17.49
C ARG A 135 6.77 1.20 16.38
N ALA A 136 5.58 0.61 16.19
CA ALA A 136 4.61 1.12 15.24
C ALA A 136 4.11 2.53 15.58
N GLU A 137 3.86 2.84 16.87
CA GLU A 137 3.41 4.16 17.31
C GLU A 137 4.46 5.23 17.00
N GLU A 138 5.74 4.94 17.29
CA GLU A 138 6.86 5.82 16.96
C GLU A 138 6.90 6.14 15.46
N LEU A 139 6.86 5.10 14.61
CA LEU A 139 6.93 5.25 13.16
C LEU A 139 5.73 6.01 12.60
N TYR A 140 4.51 5.72 13.04
CA TYR A 140 3.32 6.45 12.62
C TYR A 140 3.34 7.92 13.07
N ARG A 141 3.85 8.22 14.27
CA ARG A 141 4.00 9.61 14.73
C ARG A 141 5.03 10.37 13.91
N ASN A 142 6.14 9.73 13.54
CA ASN A 142 7.16 10.33 12.69
C ASN A 142 6.63 10.55 11.26
N ALA A 143 5.86 9.61 10.71
CA ALA A 143 5.16 9.78 9.43
C ALA A 143 4.15 10.94 9.46
N PHE A 144 3.35 11.02 10.53
CA PHE A 144 2.41 12.11 10.75
C PHE A 144 3.10 13.47 10.80
N ALA A 145 4.18 13.61 11.59
CA ALA A 145 4.92 14.86 11.71
C ALA A 145 5.49 15.31 10.35
N ASN A 146 6.01 14.37 9.56
CA ASN A 146 6.52 14.65 8.22
C ASN A 146 5.42 15.11 7.25
N ARG A 147 4.28 14.42 7.22
CA ARG A 147 3.13 14.79 6.37
C ARG A 147 2.58 16.16 6.77
N VAL A 148 2.45 16.46 8.06
CA VAL A 148 2.02 17.78 8.53
C VAL A 148 3.00 18.87 8.09
N LYS A 149 4.32 18.62 8.20
CA LYS A 149 5.35 19.59 7.81
C LYS A 149 5.26 19.97 6.32
N HIS A 150 4.99 19.01 5.44
CA HIS A 150 5.06 19.20 3.99
C HIS A 150 3.70 19.44 3.31
N LEU A 151 2.61 18.92 3.87
CA LEU A 151 1.26 18.97 3.27
C LEU A 151 0.31 19.90 4.03
N GLY A 152 0.67 20.31 5.25
CA GLY A 152 -0.23 20.99 6.17
C GLY A 152 -1.16 20.02 6.91
N ARG A 153 -1.94 20.53 7.87
CA ARG A 153 -2.75 19.71 8.79
C ARG A 153 -4.03 19.15 8.15
N GLU A 154 -4.53 19.79 7.12
CA GLU A 154 -5.80 19.46 6.46
C GLU A 154 -5.53 18.76 5.12
N HIS A 155 -4.80 17.64 5.17
CA HIS A 155 -4.48 16.82 4.00
C HIS A 155 -4.90 15.36 4.20
N ALA A 156 -5.25 14.68 3.11
CA ALA A 156 -5.72 13.29 3.13
C ALA A 156 -4.68 12.32 3.76
N ASP A 157 -3.40 12.46 3.41
CA ASP A 157 -2.31 11.64 3.97
C ASP A 157 -2.06 11.89 5.47
N VAL A 158 -2.34 13.12 5.94
CA VAL A 158 -2.32 13.41 7.38
C VAL A 158 -3.45 12.66 8.06
N ALA A 159 -4.65 12.65 7.46
CA ALA A 159 -5.77 11.86 7.97
C ALA A 159 -5.49 10.35 7.95
N GLU A 160 -4.77 9.83 6.95
CA GLU A 160 -4.30 8.44 6.91
C GLU A 160 -3.42 8.12 8.13
N SER A 161 -2.45 8.98 8.43
CA SER A 161 -1.54 8.80 9.56
C SER A 161 -2.30 8.82 10.90
N ILE A 162 -3.26 9.74 11.05
CA ILE A 162 -4.12 9.83 12.24
C ILE A 162 -4.98 8.56 12.37
N ASN A 163 -5.57 8.08 11.28
CA ASN A 163 -6.36 6.84 11.27
C ASN A 163 -5.50 5.63 11.67
N ASN A 164 -4.25 5.53 11.19
CA ASN A 164 -3.36 4.43 11.56
C ASN A 164 -3.01 4.45 13.06
N LEU A 165 -2.82 5.64 13.64
CA LEU A 165 -2.68 5.81 15.09
C LEU A 165 -3.97 5.45 15.84
N ALA A 166 -5.14 5.78 15.30
CA ALA A 166 -6.43 5.40 15.89
C ALA A 166 -6.57 3.87 15.99
N VAL A 167 -6.30 3.15 14.89
CA VAL A 167 -6.34 1.68 14.85
C VAL A 167 -5.31 1.09 15.83
N LEU A 168 -4.11 1.67 15.91
CA LEU A 168 -3.09 1.21 16.86
C LEU A 168 -3.59 1.33 18.31
N TYR A 169 -4.16 2.47 18.68
CA TYR A 169 -4.71 2.66 20.03
C TYR A 169 -5.95 1.79 20.29
N GLU A 170 -6.76 1.49 19.27
CA GLU A 170 -7.86 0.52 19.38
C GLU A 170 -7.30 -0.86 19.75
N ASN A 171 -6.23 -1.31 19.08
CA ASN A 171 -5.60 -2.60 19.31
C ASN A 171 -4.86 -2.68 20.67
N GLU A 172 -4.39 -1.55 21.19
CA GLU A 172 -3.87 -1.44 22.57
C GLU A 172 -4.98 -1.30 23.63
N VAL A 173 -6.27 -1.40 23.26
CA VAL A 173 -7.42 -1.24 24.18
C VAL A 173 -7.49 0.17 24.80
N ARG A 174 -6.86 1.16 24.16
CA ARG A 174 -6.86 2.57 24.56
C ARG A 174 -8.00 3.31 23.86
N TYR A 175 -9.23 2.84 24.08
CA TYR A 175 -10.39 3.23 23.29
C TYR A 175 -10.69 4.73 23.32
N SER A 176 -10.65 5.39 24.47
CA SER A 176 -10.87 6.85 24.56
C SER A 176 -9.84 7.66 23.76
N LYS A 177 -8.59 7.16 23.66
CA LYS A 177 -7.57 7.81 22.82
C LYS A 177 -7.84 7.54 21.35
N SER A 178 -8.18 6.31 20.99
CA SER A 178 -8.53 5.92 19.62
C SER A 178 -9.69 6.74 19.07
N GLU A 179 -10.73 6.98 19.87
CA GLU A 179 -11.93 7.74 19.49
C GLU A 179 -11.59 9.16 19.01
N VAL A 180 -10.77 9.88 19.77
CA VAL A 180 -10.34 11.25 19.41
C VAL A 180 -9.61 11.25 18.05
N TYR A 181 -8.80 10.22 17.79
CA TYR A 181 -8.08 10.12 16.51
C TYR A 181 -9.02 9.74 15.36
N TYR A 182 -9.98 8.83 15.57
CA TYR A 182 -10.96 8.50 14.53
C TYR A 182 -11.83 9.70 14.16
N GLN A 183 -12.37 10.43 15.15
CA GLN A 183 -13.13 11.65 14.92
C GLN A 183 -12.32 12.67 14.10
N HIS A 184 -11.05 12.85 14.45
CA HIS A 184 -10.17 13.78 13.76
C HIS A 184 -9.87 13.35 12.31
N ALA A 185 -9.54 12.08 12.10
CA ALA A 185 -9.30 11.54 10.76
C ALA A 185 -10.56 11.61 9.88
N LEU A 186 -11.74 11.32 10.45
CA LEU A 186 -13.01 11.37 9.75
C LEU A 186 -13.33 12.79 9.31
N ARG A 187 -13.22 13.78 10.20
CA ARG A 187 -13.42 15.20 9.90
C ARG A 187 -12.56 15.66 8.72
N ILE A 188 -11.26 15.34 8.72
CA ILE A 188 -10.35 15.74 7.64
C ILE A 188 -10.76 15.06 6.33
N ARG A 189 -11.03 13.74 6.35
CA ARG A 189 -11.42 13.01 5.15
C ARG A 189 -12.75 13.49 4.57
N GLU A 190 -13.74 13.78 5.41
CA GLU A 190 -15.01 14.37 4.97
C GLU A 190 -14.81 15.74 4.31
N THR A 191 -13.92 16.56 4.86
CA THR A 191 -13.65 17.91 4.35
C THR A 191 -12.85 17.87 3.05
N VAL A 192 -11.80 17.06 2.98
CA VAL A 192 -10.81 17.05 1.89
C VAL A 192 -11.23 16.14 0.74
N LEU A 193 -11.75 14.95 1.05
CA LEU A 193 -12.10 13.92 0.05
C LEU A 193 -13.60 13.88 -0.22
N GLY A 194 -14.41 14.37 0.71
CA GLY A 194 -15.86 14.32 0.66
C GLY A 194 -16.46 13.16 1.48
N PRO A 195 -17.75 13.24 1.80
CA PRO A 195 -18.46 12.29 2.65
C PRO A 195 -18.67 10.92 2.00
N GLU A 196 -18.66 10.86 0.67
CA GLU A 196 -18.83 9.62 -0.10
C GLU A 196 -17.49 8.96 -0.43
N HIS A 197 -16.36 9.63 -0.19
CA HIS A 197 -15.09 9.05 -0.55
C HIS A 197 -14.86 7.74 0.19
N THR A 198 -14.48 6.73 -0.57
CA THR A 198 -13.97 5.43 -0.20
C THR A 198 -13.25 5.41 1.16
N ASP A 199 -12.23 6.25 1.38
CA ASP A 199 -11.49 6.30 2.66
C ASP A 199 -12.24 6.96 3.82
N THR A 200 -13.16 7.88 3.53
CA THR A 200 -14.08 8.46 4.51
C THR A 200 -15.02 7.37 5.04
N VAL A 201 -15.60 6.57 4.13
CA VAL A 201 -16.49 5.44 4.47
C VAL A 201 -15.83 4.49 5.44
N VAL A 202 -14.57 4.14 5.19
CA VAL A 202 -13.89 3.23 6.10
C VAL A 202 -13.53 3.84 7.44
N THR A 203 -13.16 5.12 7.49
CA THR A 203 -12.97 5.74 8.80
C THR A 203 -14.28 5.71 9.61
N MET A 204 -15.43 5.90 8.95
CA MET A 204 -16.75 5.76 9.62
C MET A 204 -16.94 4.36 10.18
N GLU A 205 -16.66 3.31 9.41
CA GLU A 205 -16.81 1.92 9.87
C GLU A 205 -15.86 1.56 11.02
N HIS A 206 -14.59 1.98 10.93
CA HIS A 206 -13.63 1.80 12.00
C HIS A 206 -14.07 2.51 13.28
N TYR A 207 -14.57 3.75 13.14
CA TYR A 207 -15.05 4.50 14.28
C TYR A 207 -16.30 3.86 14.89
N ALA A 208 -17.25 3.43 14.07
CA ALA A 208 -18.45 2.72 14.52
C ALA A 208 -18.11 1.43 15.28
N ARG A 209 -17.13 0.65 14.79
CA ARG A 209 -16.65 -0.54 15.49
C ARG A 209 -16.05 -0.20 16.85
N LEU A 210 -15.26 0.86 16.93
CA LEU A 210 -14.72 1.33 18.22
C LEU A 210 -15.86 1.70 19.17
N LEU A 211 -16.87 2.42 18.69
CA LEU A 211 -18.04 2.81 19.49
C LEU A 211 -18.78 1.58 20.03
N VAL A 212 -18.95 0.52 19.23
CA VAL A 212 -19.51 -0.76 19.71
C VAL A 212 -18.64 -1.36 20.82
N LYS A 213 -17.30 -1.36 20.68
CA LYS A 213 -16.38 -1.83 21.74
C LYS A 213 -16.48 -1.00 23.02
N MET A 214 -16.89 0.26 22.91
CA MET A 214 -17.13 1.18 24.03
C MET A 214 -18.58 1.12 24.57
N ASN A 215 -19.42 0.20 24.08
CA ASN A 215 -20.86 0.11 24.39
C ASN A 215 -21.68 1.35 23.98
N HIS A 216 -21.25 2.07 22.95
CA HIS A 216 -21.93 3.24 22.38
C HIS A 216 -22.64 2.87 21.07
N SER A 217 -23.44 1.81 21.07
CA SER A 217 -24.12 1.29 19.87
C SER A 217 -25.03 2.32 19.20
N ASP A 218 -25.70 3.16 19.99
CA ASP A 218 -26.58 4.24 19.50
C ASP A 218 -25.82 5.26 18.64
N GLN A 219 -24.53 5.47 18.91
CA GLN A 219 -23.66 6.36 18.11
C GLN A 219 -23.03 5.63 16.93
N ALA A 220 -22.78 4.32 17.06
CA ALA A 220 -22.19 3.50 16.00
C ALA A 220 -23.15 3.30 14.83
N GLN A 221 -24.42 3.06 15.13
CA GLN A 221 -25.45 2.74 14.14
C GLN A 221 -25.58 3.77 13.00
N PRO A 222 -25.74 5.09 13.25
CA PRO A 222 -25.86 6.07 12.16
C PRO A 222 -24.61 6.13 11.27
N LEU A 223 -23.42 5.83 11.80
CA LEU A 223 -22.20 5.77 11.01
C LEU A 223 -22.18 4.55 10.08
N LEU A 224 -22.63 3.39 10.56
CA LEU A 224 -22.75 2.17 9.76
C LEU A 224 -23.80 2.33 8.66
N GLU A 225 -24.99 2.83 8.99
CA GLU A 225 -26.06 3.07 8.03
C GLU A 225 -25.61 4.03 6.91
N ARG A 226 -24.88 5.07 7.28
CA ARG A 226 -24.30 6.00 6.31
C ARG A 226 -23.23 5.34 5.44
N ALA A 227 -22.34 4.54 6.03
CA ALA A 227 -21.31 3.82 5.29
C ALA A 227 -21.92 2.84 4.27
N GLU A 228 -22.93 2.06 4.68
CA GLU A 228 -23.68 1.14 3.83
C GLU A 228 -24.40 1.87 2.70
N ALA A 229 -25.05 3.00 2.99
CA ALA A 229 -25.73 3.80 1.97
C ALA A 229 -24.76 4.31 0.90
N VAL A 230 -23.56 4.76 1.29
CA VAL A 230 -22.53 5.19 0.34
C VAL A 230 -22.02 4.01 -0.49
N ARG A 231 -21.74 2.85 0.13
CA ARG A 231 -21.34 1.65 -0.62
C ARG A 231 -22.40 1.22 -1.62
N ALA A 232 -23.67 1.24 -1.23
CA ALA A 232 -24.79 0.94 -2.14
C ALA A 232 -24.81 1.90 -3.35
N ARG A 233 -24.57 3.20 -3.14
CA ARG A 233 -24.46 4.17 -4.24
C ARG A 233 -23.26 3.91 -5.13
N HIS A 234 -22.08 3.62 -4.57
CA HIS A 234 -20.89 3.28 -5.36
C HIS A 234 -21.12 2.03 -6.21
N VAL A 235 -21.80 1.01 -5.65
CA VAL A 235 -22.18 -0.19 -6.41
C VAL A 235 -23.17 0.15 -7.51
N ALA A 236 -24.19 0.98 -7.23
CA ALA A 236 -25.16 1.42 -8.23
C ALA A 236 -24.49 2.24 -9.36
N GLN A 237 -23.64 3.20 -9.03
CA GLN A 237 -22.87 3.99 -9.98
C GLN A 237 -21.88 3.15 -10.78
N ALA A 238 -21.22 2.17 -10.15
CA ALA A 238 -20.37 1.23 -10.87
C ALA A 238 -21.21 0.34 -11.81
N THR A 239 -22.41 -0.06 -11.41
CA THR A 239 -23.34 -0.83 -12.24
C THR A 239 -23.84 0.01 -13.43
N GLU A 240 -24.17 1.28 -13.19
CA GLU A 240 -24.56 2.24 -14.22
C GLU A 240 -23.40 2.59 -15.16
N ALA A 241 -22.20 2.80 -14.64
CA ALA A 241 -20.99 3.03 -15.45
C ALA A 241 -20.65 1.80 -16.29
N VAL A 242 -20.78 0.59 -15.74
CA VAL A 242 -20.66 -0.68 -16.49
C VAL A 242 -21.81 -0.83 -17.52
N SER A 243 -22.95 -0.18 -17.31
CA SER A 243 -24.06 -0.12 -18.27
C SER A 243 -23.88 0.95 -19.37
N GLY A 244 -23.12 2.02 -19.08
CA GLY A 244 -22.86 3.17 -19.97
C GLY A 244 -21.56 3.04 -20.77
N GLU A 245 -20.45 2.76 -20.11
CA GLU A 245 -19.30 2.04 -20.69
C GLU A 245 -19.61 0.56 -20.59
N VAL A 246 -20.44 0.16 -21.52
CA VAL A 246 -20.74 -1.21 -21.81
C VAL A 246 -19.42 -1.99 -21.93
N PHE A 247 -19.00 -2.67 -20.84
CA PHE A 247 -18.53 -4.04 -20.99
C PHE A 247 -19.74 -4.77 -21.52
N ARG A 248 -19.98 -4.62 -22.84
CA ARG A 248 -20.76 -5.55 -23.62
C ARG A 248 -19.92 -6.79 -23.48
N LEU A 249 -20.17 -7.54 -22.42
CA LEU A 249 -20.42 -8.93 -22.66
C LEU A 249 -21.45 -8.91 -23.79
N GLY A 250 -20.97 -9.13 -25.01
CA GLY A 250 -21.72 -8.82 -26.24
C GLY A 250 -23.13 -9.41 -26.17
N PRO A 251 -24.09 -8.95 -27.00
CA PRO A 251 -25.44 -9.50 -26.99
C PRO A 251 -25.41 -11.03 -26.88
N GLY A 252 -26.13 -11.58 -25.88
CA GLY A 252 -26.17 -13.01 -25.58
C GLY A 252 -25.16 -13.51 -24.53
N VAL A 253 -24.67 -12.66 -23.61
CA VAL A 253 -23.83 -13.12 -22.50
C VAL A 253 -24.52 -13.16 -21.15
N ILE A 254 -24.41 -14.31 -20.47
CA ILE A 254 -24.93 -14.54 -19.11
C ILE A 254 -23.83 -14.20 -18.08
N PRO A 255 -24.11 -13.35 -17.07
CA PRO A 255 -23.14 -12.99 -16.04
C PRO A 255 -22.86 -14.15 -15.08
N ALA A 256 -21.61 -14.21 -14.60
CA ALA A 256 -21.13 -15.19 -13.66
C ALA A 256 -21.71 -15.02 -12.25
N ARG A 257 -21.82 -16.13 -11.52
CA ARG A 257 -22.13 -16.16 -10.08
C ARG A 257 -20.99 -16.80 -9.32
N LEU A 258 -20.70 -16.31 -8.11
CA LEU A 258 -19.79 -17.02 -7.20
C LEU A 258 -20.46 -18.33 -6.77
N ASN A 259 -19.82 -19.45 -7.06
CA ASN A 259 -20.38 -20.79 -6.85
C ASN A 259 -19.75 -21.45 -5.61
N GLU A 260 -18.42 -21.39 -5.49
CA GLU A 260 -17.70 -21.95 -4.34
C GLU A 260 -16.84 -20.88 -3.65
N LYS A 261 -17.01 -20.79 -2.33
CA LYS A 261 -16.25 -19.91 -1.44
C LYS A 261 -15.41 -20.77 -0.50
N THR A 262 -14.10 -20.58 -0.53
CA THR A 262 -13.19 -21.10 0.51
C THR A 262 -12.97 -20.01 1.54
N GLU A 263 -13.01 -20.37 2.82
CA GLU A 263 -12.65 -19.45 3.90
C GLU A 263 -11.17 -19.66 4.29
N PRO A 264 -10.44 -18.60 4.64
CA PRO A 264 -9.06 -18.71 5.09
C PRO A 264 -8.95 -19.46 6.43
N GLU A 265 -8.14 -20.52 6.47
CA GLU A 265 -7.86 -21.24 7.71
C GLU A 265 -6.76 -20.55 8.52
N TYR A 266 -7.08 -19.99 9.68
CA TYR A 266 -6.10 -19.37 10.58
C TYR A 266 -5.69 -20.34 11.70
N THR A 267 -4.42 -20.29 12.12
CA THR A 267 -3.98 -21.01 13.32
C THR A 267 -4.60 -20.36 14.57
N GLU A 268 -4.71 -21.11 15.66
CA GLU A 268 -5.34 -20.64 16.91
C GLU A 268 -4.68 -19.34 17.45
N GLU A 269 -3.36 -19.19 17.26
CA GLU A 269 -2.63 -17.96 17.63
C GLU A 269 -2.99 -16.74 16.76
N ALA A 270 -3.37 -16.96 15.50
CA ALA A 270 -3.89 -15.93 14.61
C ALA A 270 -5.35 -15.58 14.93
N ARG A 271 -6.17 -16.54 15.43
CA ARG A 271 -7.53 -16.27 15.93
C ARG A 271 -7.57 -15.38 17.15
N ILE A 272 -6.62 -15.54 18.06
CA ILE A 272 -6.44 -14.66 19.24
C ILE A 272 -6.19 -13.19 18.83
N ALA A 273 -5.84 -12.93 17.57
CA ALA A 273 -5.49 -11.61 17.06
C ALA A 273 -6.67 -10.75 16.59
N ARG A 274 -7.89 -11.30 16.48
CA ARG A 274 -9.13 -10.59 16.05
C ARG A 274 -8.88 -9.56 14.94
N HIS A 275 -8.13 -9.94 13.90
CA HIS A 275 -7.90 -9.04 12.78
C HIS A 275 -9.21 -8.90 12.00
N GLU A 276 -9.65 -7.66 11.83
CA GLU A 276 -10.75 -7.31 10.96
C GLU A 276 -10.22 -6.31 9.93
N GLY A 277 -10.49 -6.60 8.66
CA GLY A 277 -10.09 -5.74 7.57
C GLY A 277 -11.04 -5.88 6.39
N ILE A 278 -11.13 -4.79 5.62
CA ILE A 278 -11.89 -4.76 4.37
C ILE A 278 -10.89 -4.54 3.25
N VAL A 279 -10.90 -5.44 2.29
CA VAL A 279 -10.05 -5.38 1.12
C VAL A 279 -10.95 -5.35 -0.10
N VAL A 280 -10.83 -4.30 -0.91
CA VAL A 280 -11.46 -4.25 -2.23
C VAL A 280 -10.45 -4.76 -3.23
N MET A 281 -10.84 -5.75 -4.02
CA MET A 281 -10.02 -6.38 -5.03
C MET A 281 -10.69 -6.31 -6.40
N GLN A 282 -9.91 -6.34 -7.47
CA GLN A 282 -10.38 -6.58 -8.82
C GLN A 282 -9.89 -7.95 -9.26
N ALA A 283 -10.80 -8.86 -9.58
CA ALA A 283 -10.48 -10.19 -10.06
C ALA A 283 -10.69 -10.29 -11.58
N VAL A 284 -9.79 -10.99 -12.27
CA VAL A 284 -10.00 -11.48 -13.64
C VAL A 284 -10.35 -12.95 -13.55
N ILE A 285 -11.56 -13.27 -14.01
CA ILE A 285 -12.10 -14.62 -14.00
C ILE A 285 -11.89 -15.25 -15.36
N THR A 286 -11.34 -16.45 -15.38
CA THR A 286 -11.07 -17.21 -16.59
C THR A 286 -12.32 -17.94 -17.12
N PRO A 287 -12.33 -18.39 -18.38
CA PRO A 287 -13.46 -19.11 -18.96
C PRO A 287 -13.84 -20.42 -18.23
N ASP A 288 -12.93 -21.00 -17.45
CA ASP A 288 -13.17 -22.17 -16.60
C ASP A 288 -13.65 -21.81 -15.19
N GLY A 289 -13.87 -20.51 -14.89
CA GLY A 289 -14.40 -20.05 -13.61
C GLY A 289 -13.36 -19.80 -12.52
N GLY A 290 -12.08 -19.94 -12.84
CA GLY A 290 -10.98 -19.66 -11.92
C GLY A 290 -10.65 -18.17 -11.80
N VAL A 291 -10.01 -17.80 -10.69
CA VAL A 291 -9.46 -16.45 -10.49
C VAL A 291 -8.00 -16.44 -10.95
N ALA A 292 -7.71 -15.85 -12.11
CA ALA A 292 -6.34 -15.79 -12.65
C ALA A 292 -5.61 -14.48 -12.34
N GLY A 293 -6.35 -13.37 -12.23
CA GLY A 293 -5.81 -12.08 -11.81
C GLY A 293 -6.53 -11.62 -10.56
N LEU A 294 -5.81 -11.19 -9.53
CA LEU A 294 -6.39 -10.59 -8.33
C LEU A 294 -5.58 -9.35 -7.98
N ARG A 295 -6.19 -8.19 -8.11
CA ARG A 295 -5.61 -6.87 -7.87
C ARG A 295 -6.17 -6.36 -6.56
N LEU A 296 -5.31 -6.03 -5.60
CA LEU A 296 -5.74 -5.18 -4.48
C LEU A 296 -6.01 -3.77 -5.01
N VAL A 297 -7.24 -3.30 -4.89
CA VAL A 297 -7.61 -1.91 -5.20
C VAL A 297 -7.40 -1.02 -3.98
N ARG A 298 -7.76 -1.51 -2.79
CA ARG A 298 -7.49 -0.88 -1.49
C ARG A 298 -7.56 -1.91 -0.38
N SER A 299 -6.74 -1.75 0.66
CA SER A 299 -6.86 -2.53 1.92
C SER A 299 -7.06 -1.56 3.07
N LEU A 300 -8.00 -1.87 3.97
CA LEU A 300 -8.17 -1.07 5.18
C LEU A 300 -8.35 -1.94 6.41
N GLY A 301 -7.83 -1.45 7.54
CA GLY A 301 -7.53 -2.26 8.72
C GLY A 301 -6.05 -2.63 8.74
N LEU A 302 -5.70 -3.80 9.27
CA LEU A 302 -4.30 -4.30 9.40
C LEU A 302 -3.59 -4.58 8.07
N GLY A 303 -4.19 -4.18 6.95
CA GLY A 303 -3.67 -4.38 5.60
C GLY A 303 -4.18 -5.68 4.99
N LEU A 304 -3.60 -6.01 3.83
CA LEU A 304 -3.87 -7.24 3.09
C LEU A 304 -3.53 -8.46 3.96
N ASP A 305 -4.54 -9.24 4.36
CA ASP A 305 -4.33 -10.54 4.98
C ASP A 305 -4.07 -11.59 3.90
N GLU A 306 -2.85 -12.14 3.89
CA GLU A 306 -2.37 -13.06 2.86
C GLU A 306 -3.25 -14.31 2.76
N LYS A 307 -3.76 -14.83 3.88
CA LYS A 307 -4.68 -15.97 3.87
C LYS A 307 -6.02 -15.62 3.24
N ALA A 308 -6.54 -14.43 3.50
CA ALA A 308 -7.77 -13.95 2.87
C ALA A 308 -7.58 -13.81 1.34
N VAL A 309 -6.40 -13.38 0.88
CA VAL A 309 -6.07 -13.30 -0.55
C VAL A 309 -5.98 -14.69 -1.18
N GLU A 310 -5.31 -15.63 -0.52
CA GLU A 310 -5.23 -17.03 -0.95
C GLU A 310 -6.61 -17.67 -1.05
N ALA A 311 -7.45 -17.44 -0.04
CA ALA A 311 -8.83 -17.91 -0.04
C ALA A 311 -9.62 -17.33 -1.22
N VAL A 312 -9.49 -16.04 -1.52
CA VAL A 312 -10.15 -15.43 -2.70
C VAL A 312 -9.62 -16.01 -4.01
N ARG A 313 -8.34 -16.37 -4.11
CA ARG A 313 -7.77 -17.04 -5.30
C ARG A 313 -8.32 -18.46 -5.49
N SER A 314 -8.73 -19.14 -4.42
CA SER A 314 -9.32 -20.47 -4.51
C SER A 314 -10.82 -20.46 -4.82
N TRP A 315 -11.47 -19.29 -4.81
CA TRP A 315 -12.88 -19.17 -5.19
C TRP A 315 -13.14 -19.64 -6.63
N ARG A 316 -14.36 -20.10 -6.87
CA ARG A 316 -14.82 -20.51 -8.20
C ARG A 316 -16.09 -19.78 -8.57
N PHE A 317 -16.09 -19.27 -9.79
CA PHE A 317 -17.21 -18.56 -10.38
C PHE A 317 -17.79 -19.41 -11.51
N ASP A 318 -19.09 -19.38 -11.69
CA ASP A 318 -19.70 -19.90 -12.90
C ASP A 318 -19.19 -19.09 -14.11
N PRO A 319 -18.78 -19.73 -15.22
CA PRO A 319 -18.26 -19.00 -16.37
C PRO A 319 -19.28 -18.01 -16.91
N ALA A 320 -18.86 -16.77 -17.20
CA ALA A 320 -19.63 -15.92 -18.09
C ALA A 320 -19.66 -16.58 -19.48
N ARG A 321 -20.80 -16.59 -20.18
CA ARG A 321 -20.96 -17.32 -21.44
C ARG A 321 -21.50 -16.45 -22.55
N LYS A 322 -20.84 -16.36 -23.71
CA LYS A 322 -21.40 -15.79 -24.95
C LYS A 322 -22.01 -16.91 -25.80
N GLY A 323 -23.34 -17.03 -25.78
CA GLY A 323 -23.99 -18.24 -26.28
C GLY A 323 -23.57 -19.47 -25.46
N ASN A 324 -23.04 -20.52 -26.09
CA ASN A 324 -22.51 -21.70 -25.38
C ASN A 324 -21.03 -21.59 -25.01
N ALA A 325 -20.30 -20.57 -25.47
CA ALA A 325 -18.86 -20.44 -25.24
C ALA A 325 -18.56 -19.65 -23.97
N PRO A 326 -17.74 -20.18 -23.03
CA PRO A 326 -17.33 -19.41 -21.87
C PRO A 326 -16.34 -18.29 -22.26
N VAL A 327 -16.41 -17.17 -21.55
CA VAL A 327 -15.58 -15.98 -21.79
C VAL A 327 -15.00 -15.46 -20.48
N ALA A 328 -13.79 -14.92 -20.56
CA ALA A 328 -13.17 -14.26 -19.42
C ALA A 328 -13.86 -12.92 -19.13
N PHE A 329 -13.91 -12.51 -17.87
CA PHE A 329 -14.48 -11.23 -17.45
C PHE A 329 -13.76 -10.67 -16.22
N ARG A 330 -13.94 -9.38 -15.96
CA ARG A 330 -13.37 -8.70 -14.79
C ARG A 330 -14.50 -8.38 -13.80
N VAL A 331 -14.23 -8.59 -12.51
CA VAL A 331 -15.17 -8.30 -11.41
C VAL A 331 -14.45 -7.51 -10.32
N SER A 332 -15.15 -6.58 -9.67
CA SER A 332 -14.67 -5.95 -8.44
C SER A 332 -15.30 -6.67 -7.25
N LEU A 333 -14.48 -7.15 -6.33
CA LEU A 333 -14.85 -7.90 -5.13
C LEU A 333 -14.57 -7.04 -3.90
N GLU A 334 -15.57 -6.86 -3.05
CA GLU A 334 -15.36 -6.33 -1.71
C GLU A 334 -15.32 -7.48 -0.73
N VAL A 335 -14.15 -7.73 -0.13
CA VAL A 335 -13.91 -8.86 0.74
C VAL A 335 -13.69 -8.35 2.15
N SER A 336 -14.66 -8.61 3.02
CA SER A 336 -14.53 -8.41 4.46
C SER A 336 -14.03 -9.70 5.08
N PHE A 337 -12.89 -9.65 5.78
CA PHE A 337 -12.42 -10.76 6.59
C PHE A 337 -12.52 -10.40 8.06
N ARG A 338 -13.09 -11.33 8.82
CA ARG A 338 -13.14 -11.31 10.27
C ARG A 338 -12.50 -12.60 10.76
N ILE A 339 -11.34 -12.51 11.39
CA ILE A 339 -10.76 -13.67 12.07
C ILE A 339 -11.56 -13.86 13.37
N LEU A 340 -12.47 -14.83 13.36
CA LEU A 340 -13.32 -15.22 14.49
C LEU A 340 -12.59 -16.09 15.50
#